data_AF-A0A7J5WVJ6-F1
#
_entry.id   AF-A0A7J5WVJ6-F1
#
_cell.length_a   1.000
_cell.length_b   1.000
_cell.length_c   1.000
_cell.angle_alpha   90.00
_cell.angle_beta   90.00
_cell.angle_gamma   90.00
#
_symmetry.space_group_name_H-M   'P 1'
#
loop_
_entity.id
_entity.type
_entity.pdbx_description
1 polymer ?
#
loop_
_entity_poly.entity_id
_entity_poly.type
_entity_poly.pdbx_seq_one_letter_code
_entity_poly.pdbx_strand_id
1 'polypeptide(L)'
;MSDPSVNDLSTVQLVERLQSQTTTLVKTELQNAVAEMKGKGTRIGVGAGISGAGTLLVLFGLGTLVAAAVLGLANVVPAWLAAVIVGVVLLAIGGAAAAFGAQRAKSAVPPAPEHTVESVQRDVATVKEHL
;
A
#
# COMPACT_ATOMS: atom_id res chain seq x y z
N MET A 1 -31.47 33.77 -27.49
CA MET A 1 -30.72 32.90 -28.41
C MET A 1 -31.30 31.51 -28.21
N SER A 2 -32.15 31.04 -29.12
CA SER A 2 -32.87 29.78 -28.99
C SER A 2 -31.92 28.63 -29.34
N ASP A 3 -31.68 27.70 -28.42
CA ASP A 3 -30.91 26.49 -28.74
C ASP A 3 -31.68 25.67 -29.80
N PRO A 4 -31.05 25.25 -30.91
CA PRO A 4 -31.71 24.45 -31.94
C PRO A 4 -32.15 23.10 -31.37
N SER A 5 -33.34 22.65 -31.77
CA SER A 5 -33.92 21.38 -31.32
C SER A 5 -33.16 20.20 -31.92
N VAL A 6 -33.09 19.06 -31.20
CA VAL A 6 -32.30 17.88 -31.60
C VAL A 6 -32.72 17.31 -32.97
N ASN A 7 -33.93 17.64 -33.44
CA ASN A 7 -34.47 17.23 -34.73
C ASN A 7 -33.95 18.07 -35.93
N ASP A 8 -33.26 19.19 -35.69
CA ASP A 8 -32.73 20.07 -36.74
C ASP A 8 -31.23 19.82 -37.05
N LEU A 9 -30.60 18.89 -36.34
CA LEU A 9 -29.19 18.56 -36.50
C LEU A 9 -29.00 17.43 -37.51
N SER A 10 -28.12 17.62 -38.49
CA SER A 10 -27.71 16.55 -39.39
C SER A 10 -26.94 15.46 -38.63
N THR A 11 -27.00 14.21 -39.12
CA THR A 11 -26.25 13.07 -38.55
C THR A 11 -24.77 13.37 -38.35
N VAL A 12 -24.19 14.21 -39.21
CA VAL A 12 -22.80 14.70 -39.12
C VAL A 12 -22.59 15.56 -37.86
N GLN A 13 -23.52 16.47 -37.54
CA GLN A 13 -23.44 17.33 -36.36
C GLN A 13 -23.62 16.54 -35.06
N LEU A 14 -24.40 15.46 -35.07
CA LEU A 14 -24.55 14.58 -33.90
C LEU A 14 -23.26 13.80 -33.60
N VAL A 15 -22.58 13.32 -34.65
CA VAL A 15 -21.28 12.65 -34.55
C VAL A 15 -20.19 13.60 -34.06
N GLU A 16 -20.14 14.84 -34.59
CA GLU A 16 -19.21 15.86 -34.09
C GLU A 16 -19.45 16.19 -32.61
N ARG A 17 -20.71 16.28 -32.19
CA ARG A 17 -21.07 16.60 -30.80
C ARG A 17 -20.75 15.45 -29.84
N LEU A 18 -20.96 14.20 -30.24
CA LEU A 18 -20.56 13.00 -29.49
C LEU A 18 -19.03 12.90 -29.35
N GLN A 19 -18.29 13.18 -30.42
CA GLN A 19 -16.82 13.17 -30.40
C GLN A 19 -16.27 14.28 -29.50
N SER A 20 -16.87 15.47 -29.56
CA SER A 20 -16.61 16.59 -28.65
C SER A 20 -16.87 16.20 -27.19
N GLN A 21 -18.05 15.64 -26.87
CA GLN A 21 -18.42 15.26 -25.52
C GLN A 21 -17.53 14.15 -24.96
N THR A 22 -17.19 13.15 -25.78
CA THR A 22 -16.28 12.05 -25.38
C THR A 22 -14.89 12.59 -25.07
N THR A 23 -14.39 13.52 -25.89
CA THR A 23 -13.09 14.18 -25.66
C THR A 23 -13.10 14.99 -24.36
N THR A 24 -14.19 15.73 -24.11
CA THR A 24 -14.37 16.47 -22.85
C THR A 24 -14.43 15.53 -21.65
N LEU A 25 -15.16 14.42 -21.75
CA LEU A 25 -15.31 13.44 -20.67
C LEU A 25 -13.96 12.81 -20.30
N VAL A 26 -13.21 12.34 -21.30
CA VAL A 26 -11.88 11.75 -21.08
C VAL A 26 -10.94 12.76 -20.43
N LYS A 27 -10.97 14.02 -20.87
CA LYS A 27 -10.17 15.10 -20.29
C LYS A 27 -10.55 15.37 -18.83
N THR A 28 -11.85 15.37 -18.52
CA THR A 28 -12.34 15.55 -17.14
C THR A 28 -11.97 14.38 -16.25
N GLU A 29 -12.09 13.14 -16.72
CA GLU A 29 -11.75 11.95 -15.94
C GLU A 29 -10.25 11.88 -15.65
N LEU A 30 -9.41 12.26 -16.63
CA LEU A 30 -7.96 12.41 -16.42
C LEU A 30 -7.67 13.49 -15.38
N GLN A 31 -8.35 14.64 -15.42
CA GLN A 31 -8.17 15.70 -14.43
C GLN A 31 -8.58 15.24 -13.03
N ASN A 32 -9.68 14.52 -12.90
CA ASN A 32 -10.15 13.94 -11.64
C ASN A 32 -9.17 12.90 -11.11
N ALA A 33 -8.71 11.97 -11.95
CA ALA A 33 -7.73 10.96 -11.59
C ALA A 33 -6.40 11.60 -11.13
N VAL A 34 -5.94 12.65 -11.82
CA VAL A 34 -4.73 13.40 -11.42
C VAL A 34 -4.95 14.11 -10.08
N ALA A 35 -6.12 14.72 -9.85
CA ALA A 35 -6.45 15.37 -8.59
C ALA A 35 -6.50 14.36 -7.42
N GLU A 36 -7.13 13.20 -7.64
CA GLU A 36 -7.20 12.13 -6.65
C GLU A 36 -5.82 11.52 -6.35
N MET A 37 -5.02 11.27 -7.38
CA MET A 37 -3.63 10.79 -7.24
C MET A 37 -2.77 11.79 -6.45
N LYS A 38 -2.92 13.10 -6.71
CA LYS A 38 -2.21 14.13 -5.95
C LYS A 38 -2.65 14.16 -4.49
N GLY A 39 -3.95 14.06 -4.22
CA GLY A 39 -4.49 14.00 -2.86
C GLY A 39 -4.02 12.75 -2.08
N LYS A 40 -4.13 11.57 -2.69
CA LYS A 40 -3.64 10.29 -2.11
C LYS A 40 -2.12 10.33 -1.93
N GLY A 41 -1.39 10.79 -2.94
CA GLY A 41 0.08 10.88 -2.94
C GLY A 41 0.62 11.80 -1.85
N THR A 42 0.05 12.99 -1.68
CA THR A 42 0.45 13.91 -0.60
C THR A 42 0.15 13.33 0.78
N ARG A 43 -1.01 12.71 0.98
CA ARG A 43 -1.38 12.14 2.28
C ARG A 43 -0.50 10.93 2.65
N ILE A 44 -0.19 10.07 1.68
CA ILE A 44 0.76 8.96 1.84
C ILE A 44 2.17 9.50 2.09
N GLY A 45 2.61 10.51 1.34
CA GLY A 45 3.95 11.10 1.46
C GLY A 45 4.19 11.79 2.80
N VAL A 46 3.22 12.58 3.29
CA VAL A 46 3.30 13.22 4.62
C VAL A 46 3.23 12.16 5.72
N GLY A 47 2.37 11.15 5.58
CA GLY A 47 2.30 10.02 6.50
C GLY A 47 3.61 9.25 6.57
N ALA A 48 4.23 8.96 5.43
CA ALA A 48 5.52 8.29 5.33
C ALA A 48 6.67 9.17 5.88
N GLY A 49 6.65 10.48 5.64
CA GLY A 49 7.67 11.42 6.13
C GLY A 49 7.65 11.57 7.66
N ILE A 50 6.47 11.80 8.25
CA ILE A 50 6.31 11.89 9.72
C ILE A 50 6.63 10.55 10.38
N SER A 51 6.16 9.45 9.79
CA SER A 51 6.47 8.10 10.27
C SER A 51 7.97 7.81 10.17
N GLY A 52 8.65 8.29 9.12
CA GLY A 52 10.09 8.13 8.93
C GLY A 52 10.91 8.78 10.05
N ALA A 53 10.67 10.08 10.33
CA ALA A 53 11.36 10.79 11.39
C ALA A 53 11.08 10.18 12.78
N GLY A 54 9.82 9.84 13.07
CA GLY A 54 9.44 9.15 14.31
C GLY A 54 10.13 7.80 14.46
N THR A 55 10.20 7.01 13.39
CA THR A 55 10.88 5.70 13.38
C THR A 55 12.38 5.85 13.67
N LEU A 56 13.04 6.86 13.10
CA LEU A 56 14.45 7.14 13.39
C LEU A 56 14.68 7.51 14.86
N LEU A 57 13.83 8.37 15.43
CA LEU A 57 13.93 8.72 16.85
C LEU A 57 13.71 7.50 17.75
N VAL A 58 12.74 6.65 17.45
CA VAL A 58 12.52 5.39 18.17
C VAL A 58 13.73 4.47 18.03
N LEU A 59 14.33 4.36 16.84
CA LEU A 59 15.52 3.55 16.60
C LEU A 59 16.72 4.03 17.43
N PHE A 60 17.01 5.34 17.41
CA PHE A 60 18.09 5.92 18.21
C PHE A 60 17.83 5.83 19.72
N GLY A 61 16.58 6.05 20.14
CA GLY A 61 16.17 5.88 21.54
C GLY A 61 16.37 4.44 22.00
N LEU A 62 15.93 3.46 21.21
CA LEU A 62 16.11 2.05 21.51
C LEU A 62 17.59 1.67 21.55
N GLY A 63 18.38 2.11 20.57
CA GLY A 63 19.84 1.90 20.56
C GLY A 63 20.53 2.48 21.80
N THR A 64 20.09 3.65 22.27
CA THR A 64 20.60 4.28 23.50
C THR A 64 20.23 3.47 24.75
N LEU A 65 19.01 2.93 24.82
CA LEU A 65 18.60 2.03 25.91
C LEU A 65 19.38 0.71 25.89
N VAL A 66 19.64 0.14 24.72
CA VAL A 66 20.50 -1.04 24.57
C VAL A 66 21.91 -0.73 25.08
N ALA A 67 22.49 0.40 24.69
CA ALA A 67 23.80 0.83 25.19
C ALA A 67 23.80 1.02 26.71
N ALA A 68 22.77 1.63 27.28
CA ALA A 68 22.62 1.79 28.73
C ALA A 68 22.53 0.44 29.45
N ALA A 69 21.81 -0.54 28.89
CA ALA A 69 21.73 -1.89 29.44
C ALA A 69 23.10 -2.60 29.43
N VAL A 70 23.85 -2.48 28.32
CA VAL A 70 25.20 -3.04 28.19
C VAL A 70 26.15 -2.39 29.20
N LEU A 71 26.18 -1.06 29.28
CA LEU A 71 27.04 -0.33 30.22
C LEU A 71 26.66 -0.61 31.68
N GLY A 72 25.35 -0.70 31.98
CA GLY A 72 24.87 -1.08 33.30
C GLY A 72 25.37 -2.46 33.72
N LEU A 73 25.19 -3.46 32.86
CA LEU A 73 25.63 -4.83 33.11
C LEU A 73 27.17 -4.94 33.13
N ALA A 74 27.89 -4.10 32.40
CA ALA A 74 29.34 -4.04 32.41
C ALA A 74 29.96 -3.64 33.77
N ASN A 75 29.16 -3.13 34.73
CA ASN A 75 29.63 -2.89 36.11
C ASN A 75 29.86 -4.19 36.89
N VAL A 76 29.27 -5.31 36.46
CA VAL A 76 29.34 -6.60 37.17
C VAL A 76 29.97 -7.72 36.35
N VAL A 77 30.08 -7.56 35.02
CA VAL A 77 30.75 -8.52 34.11
C VAL A 77 31.61 -7.77 33.07
N PRO A 78 32.56 -8.42 32.39
CA PRO A 78 33.32 -7.78 31.32
C PRO A 78 32.42 -7.20 30.21
N ALA A 79 32.78 -6.02 29.70
CA ALA A 79 31.95 -5.27 28.74
C ALA A 79 31.57 -6.08 27.49
N TRP A 80 32.49 -6.91 26.97
CA TRP A 80 32.21 -7.76 25.81
C TRP A 80 31.14 -8.81 26.13
N LEU A 81 31.14 -9.38 27.35
CA LEU A 81 30.18 -10.37 27.78
C LEU A 81 28.81 -9.74 28.04
N ALA A 82 28.78 -8.54 28.62
CA ALA A 82 27.56 -7.75 28.77
C ALA A 82 26.87 -7.51 27.41
N ALA A 83 27.65 -7.11 26.39
CA ALA A 83 27.14 -6.92 25.04
C ALA A 83 26.56 -8.22 24.44
N VAL A 84 27.23 -9.36 24.63
CA VAL A 84 26.74 -10.67 24.18
C VAL A 84 25.43 -11.05 24.88
N ILE A 85 25.36 -10.91 26.21
CA ILE A 85 24.15 -11.26 26.98
C ILE A 85 22.96 -10.44 26.51
N VAL A 86 23.11 -9.11 26.43
CA VAL A 86 22.04 -8.21 25.97
C VAL A 86 21.66 -8.54 24.53
N GLY A 87 22.64 -8.80 23.65
CA GLY A 87 22.40 -9.19 22.27
C GLY A 87 21.59 -10.47 22.13
N VAL A 88 21.92 -11.52 22.90
CA VAL A 88 21.18 -12.79 22.90
C VAL A 88 19.74 -12.59 23.37
N VAL A 89 19.52 -11.80 24.43
CA VAL A 89 18.17 -11.49 24.92
C VAL A 89 17.35 -10.77 23.85
N LEU A 90 17.94 -9.76 23.19
CA LEU A 90 17.26 -9.02 22.12
C LEU A 90 16.94 -9.90 20.91
N LEU A 91 17.86 -10.78 20.50
CA LEU A 91 17.63 -11.72 19.41
C LEU A 91 16.53 -12.73 19.76
N ALA A 92 16.46 -13.20 21.00
CA ALA A 92 15.40 -14.09 21.44
C ALA A 92 14.02 -13.39 21.38
N ILE A 93 13.91 -12.18 21.93
CA ILE A 93 12.67 -11.39 21.91
C ILE A 93 12.28 -11.02 20.48
N GLY A 94 13.22 -10.49 19.71
CA GLY A 94 13.00 -10.09 18.31
C GLY A 94 12.63 -11.27 17.42
N GLY A 95 13.30 -12.40 17.58
CA GLY A 95 12.98 -13.65 16.88
C GLY A 95 11.58 -14.15 17.21
N ALA A 96 11.18 -14.15 18.48
CA ALA A 96 9.83 -14.53 18.90
C ALA A 96 8.75 -13.59 18.34
N ALA A 97 8.97 -12.27 18.42
CA ALA A 97 8.06 -11.28 17.87
C ALA A 97 7.94 -11.41 16.35
N ALA A 98 9.05 -11.61 15.64
CA ALA A 98 9.07 -11.83 14.19
C ALA A 98 8.33 -13.12 13.80
N ALA A 99 8.53 -14.20 14.55
CA ALA A 99 7.82 -15.46 14.33
C ALA A 99 6.30 -15.29 14.52
N PHE A 100 5.87 -14.63 15.60
CA PHE A 100 4.45 -14.35 15.86
C PHE A 100 3.84 -13.44 14.78
N GLY A 101 4.56 -12.39 14.39
CA GLY A 101 4.15 -11.49 13.32
C GLY A 101 3.99 -12.21 11.98
N ALA A 102 4.95 -13.07 11.62
CA ALA A 102 4.87 -13.89 10.41
C ALA A 102 3.69 -14.86 10.43
N GLN A 103 3.39 -15.47 11.58
CA GLN A 103 2.25 -16.36 11.73
C GLN A 103 0.91 -15.62 11.60
N ARG A 104 0.80 -14.43 12.19
CA ARG A 104 -0.37 -13.55 12.06
C ARG A 104 -0.56 -13.08 10.62
N ALA A 105 0.53 -12.67 9.95
CA ALA A 105 0.48 -12.24 8.56
C ALA A 105 0.01 -13.37 7.63
N LYS A 106 0.53 -14.59 7.81
CA LYS A 106 0.07 -15.78 7.07
C LYS A 106 -1.41 -16.09 7.29
N SER A 107 -1.91 -15.84 8.49
CA SER A 107 -3.32 -16.07 8.84
C SER A 107 -4.25 -14.93 8.39
N ALA A 108 -3.69 -13.75 8.11
CA ALA A 108 -4.43 -12.57 7.67
C ALA A 108 -4.55 -12.45 6.15
N VAL A 109 -3.80 -13.25 5.39
CA VAL A 109 -4.08 -13.46 3.96
C VAL A 109 -5.33 -14.32 3.88
N PRO A 110 -6.47 -13.80 3.39
CA PRO A 110 -7.68 -14.61 3.23
C PRO A 110 -7.31 -15.82 2.35
N PRO A 111 -7.78 -17.04 2.65
CA PRO A 111 -7.70 -18.12 1.68
C PRO A 111 -8.29 -17.58 0.37
N ALA A 112 -7.60 -17.80 -0.75
CA ALA A 112 -8.02 -17.29 -2.04
C ALA A 112 -9.52 -17.59 -2.22
N PRO A 113 -10.36 -16.60 -2.55
CA PRO A 113 -11.80 -16.79 -2.59
C PRO A 113 -12.13 -17.92 -3.58
N GLU A 114 -12.61 -19.04 -3.05
CA GLU A 114 -12.84 -20.28 -3.81
C GLU A 114 -13.76 -20.02 -5.02
N HIS A 115 -14.76 -19.17 -4.83
CA HIS A 115 -15.69 -18.75 -5.87
C HIS A 115 -15.05 -17.96 -7.01
N THR A 116 -13.99 -17.17 -6.74
CA THR A 116 -13.28 -16.40 -7.78
C THR A 116 -12.36 -17.30 -8.60
N VAL A 117 -11.83 -18.36 -7.98
CA VAL A 117 -11.04 -19.37 -8.69
C VAL A 117 -11.95 -20.23 -9.57
N GLU A 118 -13.12 -20.62 -9.06
CA GLU A 118 -14.11 -21.40 -9.81
C GLU A 118 -14.70 -20.61 -10.99
N SER A 119 -15.00 -19.31 -10.80
CA SER A 119 -15.49 -18.47 -11.89
C SER A 119 -14.45 -18.28 -13.00
N VAL A 120 -13.17 -18.07 -12.64
CA VAL A 120 -12.08 -17.94 -13.61
C VAL A 120 -11.83 -19.27 -14.35
N GLN A 121 -11.89 -20.41 -13.66
CA GLN A 121 -11.78 -21.73 -14.33
C GLN A 121 -12.93 -21.97 -15.31
N ARG A 122 -14.16 -21.58 -14.94
CA ARG A 122 -15.34 -21.70 -15.80
C ARG A 122 -15.27 -20.78 -17.01
N ASP A 123 -14.76 -19.57 -16.83
CA ASP A 123 -14.55 -18.62 -17.93
C ASP A 123 -13.45 -19.11 -18.89
N VAL A 124 -12.36 -19.70 -18.38
CA VAL A 124 -11.29 -20.32 -19.20
C VAL A 124 -11.81 -21.56 -19.95
N ALA A 125 -12.65 -22.38 -19.32
CA ALA A 125 -13.28 -23.53 -19.96
C ALA A 125 -14.22 -23.09 -21.10
N THR A 126 -15.01 -22.04 -20.90
CA THR A 126 -15.94 -21.51 -21.91
C THR A 126 -15.18 -20.99 -23.13
N VAL A 127 -14.05 -20.29 -22.93
CA VAL A 127 -13.21 -19.80 -24.04
C VAL A 127 -12.54 -20.95 -24.79
N LYS A 128 -12.14 -22.03 -24.09
CA LYS A 128 -11.58 -23.23 -24.73
C LYS A 128 -12.60 -24.04 -25.54
N GLU A 129 -13.88 -23.96 -25.17
CA GLU A 129 -14.97 -24.68 -25.87
C GLU A 129 -15.43 -23.94 -27.14
N HIS A 130 -15.18 -22.63 -27.22
CA HIS A 130 -15.53 -21.78 -28.35
C HIS A 130 -14.34 -21.43 -29.28
N LEU A 131 -13.19 -22.10 -29.08
CA LEU A 131 -12.01 -22.10 -29.96
C LEU A 131 -11.85 -23.47 -30.60
#